data_AF-A0A7S1H4D0-F1
#
_entry.id   AF-A0A7S1H4D0-F1
#
_cell.length_a   1.000
_cell.length_b   1.000
_cell.length_c   1.000
_cell.angle_alpha   90.00
_cell.angle_beta   90.00
_cell.angle_gamma   90.00
#
_symmetry.space_group_name_H-M   'P 1'
#
loop_
_entity.id
_entity.type
_entity.pdbx_description
1 polymer ?
#
loop_
_entity_poly.entity_id
_entity_poly.type
_entity_poly.pdbx_seq_one_letter_code
_entity_poly.pdbx_strand_id
1 'polypeptide(L)'
;DKEQETSNLQLESIIDGQNERGIPVVKFVEDITSFSKSFDPPASAELLIGAYSDLFAKFKSYESSLNQKRLNFIEKIPEIEKSLDMVKKLKSHDEDEPLTTRYSLADAVYGKAEIDTSIRKVNLWLGANVMLEYTYEEAIDLLESKLKLVKKDLEEATTDLSFTRNQIITAEVNISRIYNWDIRRKREQKQ
;
A
#
# COMPACT_ATOMS: atom_id res chain seq x y z
N ASP A 1 9.23 38.80 -7.90
CA ASP A 1 8.67 37.60 -8.55
C ASP A 1 9.54 37.00 -9.66
N LYS A 2 10.88 36.99 -9.52
CA LYS A 2 11.81 36.25 -10.40
C LYS A 2 12.97 35.57 -9.64
N GLU A 3 12.88 35.49 -8.32
CA GLU A 3 13.93 34.91 -7.45
C GLU A 3 13.51 33.59 -6.78
N GLN A 4 12.30 33.09 -7.06
CA GLN A 4 11.82 31.80 -6.53
C GLN A 4 11.88 30.66 -7.57
N GLU A 5 12.36 30.94 -8.78
CA GLU A 5 12.40 29.96 -9.89
C GLU A 5 13.76 29.23 -9.99
N THR A 6 14.72 29.57 -9.12
CA THR A 6 16.09 29.03 -9.12
C THR A 6 16.39 28.22 -7.86
N SER A 7 15.66 27.12 -7.56
CA SER A 7 16.15 26.19 -6.51
C SER A 7 15.53 24.79 -6.45
N ASN A 8 14.79 24.33 -7.44
CA ASN A 8 14.30 22.95 -7.45
C ASN A 8 14.74 22.25 -8.73
N LEU A 9 15.70 21.34 -8.60
CA LEU A 9 15.90 20.30 -9.60
C LEU A 9 14.55 19.68 -9.91
N GLN A 10 14.13 19.72 -11.17
CA GLN A 10 12.89 19.09 -11.57
C GLN A 10 12.96 17.61 -11.22
N LEU A 11 11.91 17.09 -10.58
CA LEU A 11 11.83 15.69 -10.13
C LEU A 11 12.12 14.72 -11.28
N GLU A 12 11.76 15.13 -12.51
CA GLU A 12 11.99 14.42 -13.78
C GLU A 12 13.47 14.13 -14.06
N SER A 13 14.39 14.96 -13.57
CA SER A 13 15.82 14.79 -13.79
C SER A 13 16.47 13.68 -12.94
N ILE A 14 15.80 13.29 -11.85
CA ILE A 14 16.29 12.30 -10.86
C ILE A 14 15.48 11.00 -10.89
N ILE A 15 14.59 10.84 -11.88
CA ILE A 15 13.79 9.64 -12.11
C ILE A 15 14.03 9.10 -13.53
N ASP A 16 13.98 7.78 -13.70
CA ASP A 16 14.08 7.07 -14.98
C ASP A 16 12.71 6.45 -15.33
N GLY A 17 11.68 7.29 -15.41
CA GLY A 17 10.32 6.88 -15.74
C GLY A 17 9.54 6.33 -14.54
N GLN A 18 8.53 5.50 -14.83
CA GLN A 18 7.60 4.94 -13.86
C GLN A 18 7.34 3.47 -14.16
N ASN A 19 7.01 2.68 -13.14
CA ASN A 19 6.52 1.31 -13.34
C ASN A 19 5.08 1.29 -13.90
N GLU A 20 4.54 0.10 -14.18
CA GLU A 20 3.16 -0.09 -14.70
C GLU A 20 2.06 0.53 -13.81
N ARG A 21 2.41 0.85 -12.56
CA ARG A 21 1.53 1.40 -11.52
C ARG A 21 1.73 2.89 -11.29
N GLY A 22 2.58 3.55 -12.09
CA GLY A 22 2.88 4.97 -11.99
C GLY A 22 3.83 5.34 -10.86
N ILE A 23 4.47 4.37 -10.20
CA ILE A 23 5.47 4.64 -9.16
C ILE A 23 6.79 5.03 -9.83
N PRO A 24 7.39 6.20 -9.52
CA PRO A 24 8.63 6.64 -10.14
C PRO A 24 9.79 5.67 -9.89
N VAL A 25 10.61 5.47 -10.91
CA VAL A 25 11.88 4.74 -10.82
C VAL A 25 12.97 5.76 -10.51
N VAL A 26 13.72 5.58 -9.44
CA VAL A 26 14.84 6.46 -9.09
C VAL A 26 15.98 6.23 -10.06
N LYS A 27 16.49 7.30 -10.66
CA LYS A 27 17.65 7.26 -11.53
C LYS A 27 18.91 6.94 -10.73
N PHE A 28 19.59 5.86 -11.07
CA PHE A 28 20.90 5.57 -10.48
C PHE A 28 22.00 6.36 -11.18
N VAL A 29 22.76 7.16 -10.44
CA VAL A 29 23.76 8.07 -11.02
C VAL A 29 25.14 7.42 -10.97
N GLU A 30 25.60 6.83 -12.06
CA GLU A 30 26.93 6.22 -12.14
C GLU A 30 28.07 7.24 -12.04
N ASP A 31 28.01 8.32 -12.82
CA ASP A 31 28.98 9.42 -12.79
C ASP A 31 28.32 10.72 -12.32
N ILE A 32 28.57 11.06 -11.05
CA ILE A 32 28.05 12.27 -10.40
C ILE A 32 28.62 13.55 -11.02
N THR A 33 29.86 13.52 -11.53
CA THR A 33 30.49 14.70 -12.13
C THR A 33 29.79 15.06 -13.43
N SER A 34 29.56 14.06 -14.29
CA SER A 34 28.85 14.24 -15.55
C SER A 34 27.38 14.63 -15.31
N PHE A 35 26.74 14.01 -14.33
CA PHE A 35 25.36 14.34 -13.95
C PHE A 35 25.23 15.77 -13.38
N SER A 36 26.13 16.21 -12.50
CA SER A 36 26.14 17.59 -12.01
C SER A 36 26.28 18.61 -13.16
N LYS A 37 27.11 18.30 -14.15
CA LYS A 37 27.35 19.16 -15.33
C LYS A 37 26.23 19.13 -16.38
N SER A 38 25.29 18.19 -16.33
CA SER A 38 24.16 18.18 -17.27
C SER A 38 23.12 19.25 -16.99
N PHE A 39 23.22 19.94 -15.85
CA PHE A 39 22.38 21.06 -15.47
C PHE A 39 23.04 22.39 -15.83
N ASP A 40 22.24 23.41 -16.15
CA ASP A 40 22.70 24.77 -16.42
C ASP A 40 22.05 25.77 -15.45
N PRO A 41 22.80 26.36 -14.49
CA PRO A 41 24.21 26.08 -14.17
C PRO A 41 24.42 24.67 -13.56
N PRO A 42 25.66 24.14 -13.52
CA PRO A 42 25.94 22.83 -12.95
C PRO A 42 25.41 22.67 -11.53
N ALA A 43 24.66 21.60 -11.28
CA ALA A 43 23.98 21.38 -10.00
C ALA A 43 25.00 21.17 -8.88
N SER A 44 24.85 21.93 -7.78
CA SER A 44 25.69 21.76 -6.60
C SER A 44 25.39 20.44 -5.89
N ALA A 45 26.37 19.95 -5.11
CA ALA A 45 26.15 18.76 -4.29
C ALA A 45 24.99 18.93 -3.30
N GLU A 46 24.86 20.12 -2.72
CA GLU A 46 23.78 20.47 -1.78
C GLU A 46 22.41 20.40 -2.46
N LEU A 47 22.29 20.94 -3.68
CA LEU A 47 21.05 20.89 -4.45
C LEU A 47 20.66 19.45 -4.82
N LEU A 48 21.63 18.64 -5.27
CA LEU A 48 21.41 17.24 -5.61
C LEU A 48 21.03 16.40 -4.37
N ILE A 49 21.73 16.59 -3.24
CA ILE A 49 21.41 15.92 -1.97
C ILE A 49 20.01 16.31 -1.50
N GLY A 50 19.66 17.60 -1.57
CA GLY A 50 18.32 18.09 -1.24
C GLY A 50 17.24 17.40 -2.08
N ALA A 51 17.42 17.37 -3.41
CA ALA A 51 16.45 16.77 -4.32
C ALA A 51 16.26 15.25 -4.08
N TYR A 52 17.34 14.50 -3.88
CA TYR A 52 17.23 13.07 -3.54
C TYR A 52 16.68 12.84 -2.14
N SER A 53 16.93 13.74 -1.18
CA SER A 53 16.36 13.67 0.18
C SER A 53 14.86 13.91 0.17
N ASP A 54 14.38 14.85 -0.63
CA ASP A 54 12.95 15.09 -0.84
C ASP A 54 12.26 13.89 -1.49
N LEU A 55 12.89 13.30 -2.51
CA LEU A 55 12.39 12.10 -3.16
C LEU A 55 12.35 10.91 -2.20
N PHE A 56 13.39 10.74 -1.38
CA PHE A 56 13.45 9.74 -0.31
C PHE A 56 12.31 9.92 0.70
N ALA A 57 12.07 11.15 1.17
CA ALA A 57 11.00 11.45 2.11
C ALA A 57 9.61 11.10 1.53
N LYS A 58 9.39 11.42 0.24
CA LYS A 58 8.16 11.03 -0.48
C LYS A 58 7.98 9.52 -0.54
N PHE A 59 9.04 8.77 -0.90
CA PHE A 59 8.96 7.31 -0.91
C PHE A 59 8.75 6.72 0.48
N LYS A 60 9.32 7.29 1.54
CA LYS A 60 9.08 6.85 2.92
C LYS A 60 7.64 7.05 3.37
N SER A 61 7.04 8.18 3.02
CA SER A 61 5.61 8.43 3.27
C SER A 61 4.73 7.42 2.51
N TYR A 62 5.09 7.14 1.25
CA TYR A 62 4.39 6.16 0.42
C TYR A 62 4.56 4.72 0.94
N GLU A 63 5.78 4.34 1.38
CA GLU A 63 6.07 3.05 2.03
C GLU A 63 5.17 2.83 3.26
N SER A 64 5.05 3.85 4.13
CA SER A 64 4.18 3.81 5.30
C SER A 64 2.71 3.58 4.90
N SER A 65 2.24 4.31 3.90
CA SER A 65 0.86 4.21 3.39
C SER A 65 0.57 2.81 2.80
N LEU A 66 1.50 2.26 2.01
CA LEU A 66 1.39 0.91 1.45
C LEU A 66 1.41 -0.15 2.56
N ASN A 67 2.27 0.02 3.56
CA ASN A 67 2.34 -0.91 4.68
C ASN A 67 1.05 -0.92 5.50
N GLN A 68 0.44 0.24 5.75
CA GLN A 68 -0.88 0.33 6.41
C GLN A 68 -1.97 -0.36 5.59
N LYS A 69 -2.04 -0.11 4.27
CA LYS A 69 -2.98 -0.81 3.38
C LYS A 69 -2.81 -2.33 3.44
N ARG A 70 -1.57 -2.81 3.39
CA ARG A 70 -1.24 -4.23 3.49
C ARG A 70 -1.73 -4.84 4.80
N LEU A 71 -1.46 -4.19 5.94
CA LEU A 71 -1.93 -4.65 7.25
C LEU A 71 -3.46 -4.72 7.32
N ASN A 72 -4.14 -3.69 6.81
CA ASN A 72 -5.60 -3.67 6.76
C ASN A 72 -6.17 -4.83 5.92
N PHE A 73 -5.53 -5.20 4.81
CA PHE A 73 -5.96 -6.36 4.02
C PHE A 73 -5.69 -7.68 4.71
N ILE A 74 -4.54 -7.83 5.38
CA ILE A 74 -4.21 -9.02 6.18
C ILE A 74 -5.25 -9.23 7.30
N GLU A 75 -5.74 -8.16 7.91
CA GLU A 75 -6.79 -8.23 8.95
C GLU A 75 -8.18 -8.56 8.37
N LYS A 76 -8.51 -7.98 7.21
CA LYS A 76 -9.84 -8.18 6.58
C LYS A 76 -10.04 -9.56 5.97
N ILE A 77 -8.99 -10.17 5.42
CA ILE A 77 -9.09 -11.50 4.78
C ILE A 77 -9.70 -12.54 5.73
N PRO A 78 -9.20 -12.77 6.95
CA PRO A 78 -9.77 -13.77 7.85
C PRO A 78 -11.18 -13.41 8.32
N GLU A 79 -11.54 -12.12 8.38
CA GLU A 79 -12.91 -11.69 8.69
C GLU A 79 -13.90 -12.09 7.57
N ILE A 80 -13.51 -11.86 6.31
CA ILE A 80 -14.30 -12.26 5.14
C ILE A 80 -14.38 -13.79 5.03
N GLU A 81 -13.27 -14.50 5.26
CA GLU A 81 -13.22 -15.97 5.25
C GLU A 81 -14.13 -16.57 6.32
N LYS A 82 -14.10 -16.06 7.56
CA LYS A 82 -15.01 -16.49 8.62
C LYS A 82 -16.48 -16.26 8.26
N SER A 83 -16.78 -15.11 7.66
CA SER A 83 -18.15 -14.78 7.23
C SER A 83 -18.61 -15.74 6.13
N LEU A 84 -17.75 -16.00 5.15
CA LEU A 84 -18.01 -16.94 4.06
C LEU A 84 -18.24 -18.36 4.59
N ASP A 85 -17.38 -18.83 5.49
CA ASP A 85 -17.51 -20.15 6.12
C ASP A 85 -18.81 -20.26 6.91
N MET A 86 -19.25 -19.20 7.58
CA MET A 86 -20.51 -19.18 8.31
C MET A 86 -21.71 -19.29 7.37
N VAL A 87 -21.74 -18.53 6.27
CA VAL A 87 -22.82 -18.63 5.27
C VAL A 87 -22.83 -20.00 4.61
N LYS A 88 -21.66 -20.57 4.29
CA LYS A 88 -21.55 -21.94 3.75
C LYS A 88 -22.08 -22.99 4.72
N LYS A 89 -21.78 -22.85 6.03
CA LYS A 89 -22.32 -23.75 7.07
C LYS A 89 -23.84 -23.66 7.17
N LEU A 90 -24.39 -22.44 7.18
CA LEU A 90 -25.84 -22.22 7.18
C LEU A 90 -26.51 -22.84 5.95
N LYS A 91 -25.89 -22.67 4.77
CA LYS A 91 -26.38 -23.27 3.52
C LYS A 91 -26.34 -24.80 3.51
N SER A 92 -25.35 -25.41 4.16
CA SER A 92 -25.21 -26.87 4.24
C SER A 92 -26.06 -27.52 5.32
N HIS A 93 -26.64 -26.71 6.23
CA HIS A 93 -27.50 -27.22 7.27
C HIS A 93 -28.82 -27.71 6.68
N ASP A 94 -29.45 -28.70 7.32
CA ASP A 94 -30.77 -29.15 6.92
C ASP A 94 -31.78 -27.98 7.05
N GLU A 95 -32.65 -27.86 6.05
CA GLU A 95 -33.67 -26.80 5.97
C GLU A 95 -34.80 -27.05 6.97
N ASP A 96 -35.02 -28.32 7.33
CA ASP A 96 -36.10 -28.75 8.22
C ASP A 96 -35.66 -28.83 9.70
N GLU A 97 -34.38 -28.61 10.01
CA GLU A 97 -33.86 -28.61 11.38
C GLU A 97 -33.36 -27.22 11.82
N PRO A 98 -33.90 -26.66 12.93
CA PRO A 98 -33.44 -25.37 13.43
C PRO A 98 -32.01 -25.46 13.98
N LEU A 99 -31.16 -24.52 13.58
CA LEU A 99 -29.79 -24.43 14.07
C LEU A 99 -29.78 -23.71 15.43
N THR A 100 -29.52 -24.45 16.50
CA THR A 100 -29.26 -23.84 17.81
C THR A 100 -27.82 -23.33 17.89
N THR A 101 -27.65 -22.04 18.18
CA THR A 101 -26.33 -21.43 18.36
C THR A 101 -26.29 -20.50 19.58
N ARG A 102 -25.07 -20.08 19.94
CA ARG A 102 -24.83 -19.03 20.93
C ARG A 102 -24.20 -17.84 20.23
N TYR A 103 -24.75 -16.66 20.45
CA TYR A 103 -24.23 -15.41 19.89
C TYR A 103 -23.80 -14.47 21.01
N SER A 104 -22.77 -13.66 20.76
CA SER A 104 -22.26 -12.70 21.74
C SER A 104 -23.18 -11.47 21.79
N LEU A 105 -23.59 -11.10 22.99
CA LEU A 105 -24.34 -9.86 23.29
C LEU A 105 -23.41 -8.75 23.79
N ALA A 106 -22.43 -9.14 24.61
CA ALA A 106 -21.36 -8.31 25.13
C ALA A 106 -20.15 -9.20 25.42
N ASP A 107 -19.04 -8.59 25.86
CA ASP A 107 -17.85 -9.35 26.26
C ASP A 107 -18.21 -10.32 27.40
N ALA A 108 -17.80 -11.59 27.23
CA ALA A 108 -18.17 -12.74 28.07
C ALA A 108 -19.69 -13.03 28.25
N VAL A 109 -20.60 -12.32 27.57
CA VAL A 109 -22.06 -12.53 27.67
C VAL A 109 -22.61 -13.10 26.37
N TYR A 110 -23.23 -14.28 26.45
CA TYR A 110 -23.74 -15.02 25.29
C TYR A 110 -25.23 -15.34 25.44
N GLY A 111 -26.00 -15.07 24.39
CA GLY A 111 -27.40 -15.50 24.27
C GLY A 111 -27.49 -16.82 23.52
N LYS A 112 -28.47 -17.67 23.88
CA LYS A 112 -28.86 -18.83 23.08
C LYS A 112 -29.92 -18.40 22.07
N ALA A 113 -29.78 -18.80 20.81
CA ALA A 113 -30.77 -18.57 19.76
C ALA A 113 -31.00 -19.85 18.94
N GLU A 114 -32.20 -19.98 18.40
CA GLU A 114 -32.54 -20.95 17.38
C GLU A 114 -32.74 -20.18 16.07
N ILE A 115 -32.00 -20.58 15.04
CA ILE A 115 -32.03 -19.96 13.72
C ILE A 115 -32.89 -20.83 12.82
N ASP A 116 -33.90 -20.22 12.21
CA ASP A 116 -34.70 -20.83 11.16
C ASP A 116 -33.91 -20.84 9.84
N THR A 117 -33.40 -22.01 9.46
CA THR A 117 -32.60 -22.25 8.25
C THR A 117 -33.45 -22.32 6.98
N SER A 118 -34.77 -22.51 7.10
CA SER A 118 -35.71 -22.56 5.97
C SER A 118 -35.84 -21.21 5.24
N ILE A 119 -35.51 -20.10 5.91
CA ILE A 119 -35.54 -18.75 5.35
C ILE A 119 -34.51 -18.60 4.22
N ARG A 120 -33.39 -19.35 4.29
CA ARG A 120 -32.31 -19.36 3.28
C ARG A 120 -31.71 -18.00 2.92
N LYS A 121 -31.72 -17.06 3.87
CA LYS A 121 -31.21 -15.70 3.68
C LYS A 121 -30.33 -15.25 4.84
N VAL A 122 -29.43 -14.31 4.55
CA VAL A 122 -28.58 -13.62 5.52
C VAL A 122 -28.62 -12.12 5.28
N ASN A 123 -28.34 -11.34 6.32
CA ASN A 123 -28.16 -9.90 6.23
C ASN A 123 -26.68 -9.57 6.29
N LEU A 124 -26.17 -8.86 5.29
CA LEU A 124 -24.76 -8.45 5.21
C LEU A 124 -24.63 -6.94 5.41
N TRP A 125 -23.66 -6.54 6.23
CA TRP A 125 -23.30 -5.13 6.43
C TRP A 125 -22.35 -4.67 5.32
N LEU A 126 -22.77 -3.70 4.52
CA LEU A 126 -21.99 -3.18 3.39
C LEU A 126 -21.16 -1.95 3.76
N GLY A 127 -21.41 -1.36 4.93
CA GLY A 127 -20.83 -0.10 5.37
C GLY A 127 -21.77 1.08 5.14
N ALA A 128 -21.31 2.29 5.48
CA ALA A 128 -22.09 3.53 5.35
C ALA A 128 -23.51 3.47 5.97
N ASN A 129 -23.67 2.73 7.07
CA ASN A 129 -24.95 2.47 7.74
C ASN A 129 -25.98 1.70 6.89
N VAL A 130 -25.51 0.88 5.94
CA VAL A 130 -26.36 0.08 5.05
C VAL A 130 -26.14 -1.41 5.31
N MET A 131 -27.27 -2.10 5.54
CA MET A 131 -27.37 -3.56 5.63
C MET A 131 -28.38 -4.03 4.57
N LEU A 132 -28.06 -5.08 3.83
CA LEU A 132 -28.95 -5.66 2.82
C LEU A 132 -29.12 -7.17 3.05
N GLU A 133 -30.32 -7.64 2.72
CA GLU A 133 -30.68 -9.06 2.73
C GLU A 133 -30.21 -9.72 1.42
N TYR A 134 -29.65 -10.91 1.54
CA TYR A 134 -29.18 -11.74 0.42
C TYR A 134 -29.61 -13.19 0.65
N THR A 135 -29.89 -13.91 -0.44
CA THR A 135 -29.90 -15.38 -0.39
C THR A 135 -28.52 -15.92 -0.04
N TYR A 136 -28.45 -17.16 0.44
CA TYR A 136 -27.16 -17.80 0.73
C TYR A 136 -26.25 -17.86 -0.50
N GLU A 137 -26.82 -18.11 -1.68
CA GLU A 137 -26.11 -18.11 -2.96
C GLU A 137 -25.49 -16.74 -3.26
N GLU A 138 -26.30 -15.68 -3.25
CA GLU A 138 -25.83 -14.31 -3.54
C GLU A 138 -24.79 -13.84 -2.51
N ALA A 139 -24.98 -14.18 -1.24
CA ALA A 139 -24.04 -13.85 -0.17
C ALA A 139 -22.69 -14.55 -0.37
N ILE A 140 -22.69 -15.83 -0.76
CA ILE A 140 -21.46 -16.57 -1.08
C ILE A 140 -20.74 -15.93 -2.26
N ASP A 141 -21.45 -15.66 -3.36
CA ASP A 141 -20.86 -15.05 -4.55
C ASP A 141 -20.27 -13.66 -4.26
N LEU A 142 -20.98 -12.86 -3.47
CA LEU A 142 -20.51 -11.53 -3.04
C LEU A 142 -19.26 -11.64 -2.15
N LEU A 143 -19.25 -12.54 -1.18
CA LEU A 143 -18.12 -12.71 -0.28
C LEU A 143 -16.90 -13.31 -0.99
N GLU A 144 -17.10 -14.25 -1.92
CA GLU A 144 -16.01 -14.84 -2.74
C GLU A 144 -15.40 -13.82 -3.70
N SER A 145 -16.23 -13.03 -4.39
CA SER A 145 -15.74 -11.96 -5.27
C SER A 145 -14.98 -10.89 -4.47
N LYS A 146 -15.48 -10.49 -3.31
CA LYS A 146 -14.79 -9.56 -2.40
C LYS A 146 -13.49 -10.14 -1.85
N LEU A 147 -13.47 -11.42 -1.47
CA LEU A 147 -12.27 -12.10 -0.99
C LEU A 147 -11.19 -12.14 -2.08
N LYS A 148 -11.58 -12.47 -3.32
CA LYS A 148 -10.67 -12.48 -4.47
C LYS A 148 -10.08 -11.10 -4.73
N LEU A 149 -10.91 -10.05 -4.68
CA LEU A 149 -10.47 -8.67 -4.84
C LEU A 149 -9.45 -8.27 -3.76
N VAL A 150 -9.78 -8.49 -2.49
CA VAL A 150 -8.89 -8.13 -1.37
C VAL A 150 -7.57 -8.92 -1.41
N LYS A 151 -7.59 -10.20 -1.81
CA LYS A 151 -6.37 -11.00 -2.00
C LYS A 151 -5.50 -10.45 -3.12
N LYS A 152 -6.11 -10.05 -4.24
CA LYS A 152 -5.41 -9.38 -5.35
C LYS A 152 -4.81 -8.05 -4.89
N ASP A 153 -5.60 -7.21 -4.21
CA ASP A 153 -5.13 -5.91 -3.69
C ASP A 153 -3.99 -6.07 -2.68
N LEU A 154 -3.98 -7.14 -1.88
CA LEU A 154 -2.90 -7.47 -0.97
C LEU A 154 -1.60 -7.82 -1.71
N GLU A 155 -1.69 -8.67 -2.73
CA GLU A 155 -0.55 -9.04 -3.59
C GLU A 155 0.02 -7.79 -4.26
N GLU A 156 -0.86 -6.99 -4.86
CA GLU A 156 -0.54 -5.73 -5.49
C GLU A 156 0.15 -4.74 -4.53
N ALA A 157 -0.38 -4.55 -3.31
CA ALA A 157 0.23 -3.69 -2.31
C ALA A 157 1.59 -4.21 -1.84
N THR A 158 1.77 -5.53 -1.79
CA THR A 158 3.02 -6.17 -1.38
C THR A 158 4.11 -5.99 -2.44
N THR A 159 3.77 -6.14 -3.71
CA THR A 159 4.69 -5.89 -4.83
C THR A 159 5.11 -4.42 -4.89
N ASP A 160 4.15 -3.49 -4.77
CA ASP A 160 4.46 -2.05 -4.73
C ASP A 160 5.33 -1.67 -3.54
N LEU A 161 5.11 -2.28 -2.37
CA LEU A 161 5.91 -2.04 -1.18
C LEU A 161 7.35 -2.50 -1.40
N SER A 162 7.55 -3.68 -2.00
CA SER A 162 8.88 -4.17 -2.36
C SER A 162 9.57 -3.26 -3.37
N PHE A 163 8.87 -2.83 -4.41
CA PHE A 163 9.39 -1.90 -5.40
C PHE A 163 9.79 -0.56 -4.76
N THR A 164 8.90 0.01 -3.94
CA THR A 164 9.14 1.28 -3.23
C THR A 164 10.36 1.20 -2.33
N ARG A 165 10.56 0.08 -1.63
CA ARG A 165 11.77 -0.14 -0.82
C ARG A 165 13.05 -0.14 -1.65
N ASN A 166 13.03 -0.74 -2.84
CA ASN A 166 14.17 -0.70 -3.75
C ASN A 166 14.47 0.75 -4.20
N GLN A 167 13.43 1.55 -4.47
CA GLN A 167 13.60 2.97 -4.82
C GLN A 167 14.22 3.79 -3.68
N ILE A 168 13.78 3.52 -2.44
CA ILE A 168 14.36 4.12 -1.23
C ILE A 168 15.86 3.82 -1.15
N ILE A 169 16.26 2.55 -1.34
CA ILE A 169 17.66 2.15 -1.30
C ILE A 169 18.47 2.86 -2.37
N THR A 170 17.97 2.92 -3.61
CA THR A 170 18.65 3.63 -4.72
C THR A 170 18.84 5.11 -4.40
N ALA A 171 17.83 5.77 -3.82
CA ALA A 171 17.93 7.16 -3.39
C ALA A 171 18.99 7.36 -2.29
N GLU A 172 19.01 6.51 -1.26
CA GLU A 172 20.01 6.55 -0.18
C GLU A 172 21.45 6.37 -0.71
N VAL A 173 21.64 5.43 -1.63
CA VAL A 173 22.93 5.19 -2.27
C VAL A 173 23.37 6.43 -3.06
N ASN A 174 22.48 7.03 -3.86
CA ASN A 174 22.80 8.25 -4.60
C ASN A 174 23.19 9.40 -3.66
N ILE A 175 22.42 9.65 -2.59
CA ILE A 175 22.74 10.69 -1.58
C ILE A 175 24.15 10.47 -1.02
N SER A 176 24.46 9.24 -0.60
CA SER A 176 25.75 8.88 -0.04
C SER A 176 26.90 9.08 -1.04
N ARG A 177 26.69 8.72 -2.30
CA ARG A 177 27.69 8.88 -3.35
C ARG A 177 27.93 10.35 -3.69
N ILE A 178 26.88 11.17 -3.77
CA ILE A 178 26.98 12.62 -4.01
C ILE A 178 27.73 13.30 -2.87
N TYR A 179 27.44 12.94 -1.62
CA TYR A 179 28.17 13.43 -0.45
C TYR A 179 29.66 13.08 -0.51
N ASN A 180 29.99 11.84 -0.82
CA ASN A 180 31.38 11.39 -0.96
C ASN A 180 32.12 12.11 -2.11
N TRP A 181 31.44 12.36 -3.23
CA TRP A 181 31.96 13.13 -4.35
C TRP A 181 32.27 14.58 -3.96
N ASP A 182 31.36 15.24 -3.24
CA ASP A 182 31.56 16.61 -2.76
C ASP A 182 32.77 16.74 -1.82
N ILE A 183 32.94 15.77 -0.89
CA ILE A 183 34.10 15.73 0.00
C ILE A 183 35.40 15.60 -0.80
N ARG A 184 35.46 14.72 -1.80
CA ARG A 184 36.67 14.52 -2.63
C ARG A 184 37.04 15.81 -3.36
N ARG A 185 36.06 16.43 -4.03
CA ARG A 185 36.25 17.69 -4.74
C ARG A 185 36.73 18.82 -3.81
N LYS A 186 36.16 18.94 -2.61
CA LYS A 186 36.58 19.95 -1.61
C LYS A 186 37.99 19.72 -1.07
N ARG A 187 38.47 18.47 -1.03
CA ARG A 187 39.86 18.16 -0.63
C ARG A 187 40.84 18.54 -1.74
N GLU A 188 40.52 18.21 -2.98
CA GLU A 188 41.33 18.55 -4.16
C GLU A 188 41.48 20.06 -4.36
N GLN A 189 40.46 20.85 -4.00
CA GLN A 189 40.51 22.32 -4.10
C GLN A 189 41.31 22.99 -2.97
N LYS A 190 41.60 22.29 -1.88
CA LYS A 190 42.37 22.81 -0.73
C LYS A 190 43.86 22.48 -0.83
N GLN A 191 44.25 21.64 -1.80
CA GLN A 191 45.60 21.16 -2.03
C GLN A 191 46.25 21.96 -3.17
#